data_AF-A0A7Y1Z3F6-F1
#
_entry.id   AF-A0A7Y1Z3F6-F1
#
_cell.length_a   1.000
_cell.length_b   1.000
_cell.length_c   1.000
_cell.angle_alpha   90.00
_cell.angle_beta   90.00
_cell.angle_gamma   90.00
#
_symmetry.space_group_name_H-M   'P 1'
#
loop_
_entity.id
_entity.type
_entity.pdbx_description
1 polymer ?
#
loop_
_entity_poly.entity_id
_entity_poly.type
_entity_poly.pdbx_seq_one_letter_code
_entity_poly.pdbx_strand_id
1 'polypeptide(L)'
;MPKGEVATLLATASVDLDEIAKRLTAALDSGDADQARKAAHKIRGIAASFAAPRAADLARRLEEAGEAISDLGAQLATCTTETAKLLRKAAVA
;
A
#
# COMPACT_ATOMS: atom_id res chain seq x y z
N MET A 1 26.94 -8.11 19.00
CA MET A 1 26.49 -9.18 18.09
C MET A 1 27.69 -9.87 17.45
N PRO A 2 27.75 -11.21 17.45
CA PRO A 2 28.69 -11.95 16.61
C PRO A 2 28.42 -11.69 15.12
N LYS A 3 29.47 -11.66 14.30
CA LYS A 3 29.39 -11.37 12.84
C LYS A 3 28.41 -12.31 12.09
N GLY A 4 28.23 -13.53 12.56
CA GLY A 4 27.30 -14.50 11.96
C GLY A 4 25.82 -14.14 12.11
N GLU A 5 25.43 -13.54 13.24
CA GLU A 5 24.02 -13.15 13.48
C GLU A 5 23.59 -11.97 12.61
N VAL A 6 24.49 -11.00 12.39
CA VAL A 6 24.22 -9.84 11.51
C VAL A 6 24.00 -10.30 10.07
N ALA A 7 24.80 -11.24 9.58
CA ALA A 7 24.68 -11.78 8.23
C ALA A 7 23.34 -12.52 8.02
N THR A 8 22.91 -13.31 9.00
CA THR A 8 21.62 -14.00 8.94
C THR A 8 20.44 -13.03 8.93
N LEU A 9 20.47 -11.99 9.77
CA LEU A 9 19.40 -10.97 9.80
C LEU A 9 19.29 -10.21 8.48
N LEU A 10 20.42 -9.86 7.86
CA LEU A 10 20.44 -9.21 6.55
C LEU A 10 19.91 -10.14 5.45
N ALA A 11 20.27 -11.42 5.48
CA ALA A 11 19.78 -12.39 4.51
C ALA A 11 18.26 -12.57 4.59
N THR A 12 17.71 -12.73 5.80
CA THR A 12 16.25 -12.85 6.01
C THR A 12 15.52 -11.58 5.57
N ALA A 13 16.03 -10.41 5.97
CA ALA A 13 15.41 -9.14 5.57
C ALA A 13 15.43 -8.91 4.06
N SER A 14 16.47 -9.37 3.36
CA SER A 14 16.55 -9.30 1.90
C SER A 14 15.50 -10.17 1.22
N VAL A 15 15.30 -11.40 1.70
CA VAL A 15 14.27 -12.32 1.17
C VAL A 15 12.88 -11.73 1.39
N ASP A 16 12.60 -11.23 2.60
CA ASP A 16 11.32 -10.60 2.92
C ASP A 16 11.07 -9.37 2.04
N LEU A 17 12.08 -8.53 1.83
CA LEU A 17 11.96 -7.33 1.00
C LEU A 17 11.64 -7.67 -0.47
N ASP A 18 12.27 -8.70 -1.03
CA ASP A 18 12.01 -9.15 -2.39
C ASP A 18 10.58 -9.67 -2.57
N GLU A 19 10.07 -10.46 -1.62
CA GLU A 19 8.68 -10.92 -1.65
C GLU A 19 7.69 -9.75 -1.54
N ILE A 20 7.97 -8.79 -0.65
CA ILE A 20 7.10 -7.63 -0.47
C ILE A 20 7.13 -6.74 -1.73
N ALA A 21 8.29 -6.54 -2.35
CA ALA A 21 8.42 -5.77 -3.59
C ALA A 21 7.65 -6.40 -4.75
N LYS A 22 7.67 -7.74 -4.87
CA LYS A 22 6.84 -8.47 -5.84
C LYS A 22 5.35 -8.27 -5.58
N ARG A 23 4.91 -8.34 -4.32
CA ARG A 23 3.50 -8.10 -3.94
C ARG A 23 3.08 -6.66 -4.22
N LEU A 24 3.94 -5.69 -3.94
CA LEU A 24 3.70 -4.29 -4.26
C LEU A 24 3.53 -4.10 -5.77
N THR A 25 4.43 -4.68 -6.57
CA THR A 25 4.34 -4.60 -8.04
C THR A 25 3.04 -5.20 -8.55
N ALA A 26 2.68 -6.40 -8.10
CA ALA A 26 1.43 -7.06 -8.48
C ALA A 26 0.20 -6.23 -8.08
N ALA A 27 0.20 -5.61 -6.89
CA ALA A 27 -0.90 -4.77 -6.43
C ALA A 27 -1.03 -3.48 -7.25
N LEU A 28 0.09 -2.88 -7.65
CA LEU A 28 0.09 -1.72 -8.55
C LEU A 28 -0.44 -2.09 -9.94
N ASP A 29 -0.01 -3.23 -10.49
CA ASP A 29 -0.47 -3.73 -11.79
C ASP A 29 -1.96 -4.08 -11.79
N SER A 30 -2.48 -4.60 -10.68
CA SER A 30 -3.91 -4.92 -10.53
C SER A 30 -4.77 -3.75 -10.05
N GLY A 31 -4.19 -2.58 -9.76
CA GLY A 31 -4.90 -1.44 -9.19
C GLY A 31 -5.44 -1.64 -7.77
N ASP A 32 -4.91 -2.63 -7.03
CA ASP A 32 -5.31 -2.91 -5.65
C ASP A 32 -4.61 -1.95 -4.68
N ALA A 33 -5.22 -0.78 -4.48
CA ALA A 33 -4.67 0.29 -3.67
C ALA A 33 -4.44 -0.12 -2.19
N ASP A 34 -5.28 -0.97 -1.61
CA ASP A 34 -5.13 -1.41 -0.23
C ASP A 34 -3.95 -2.38 -0.07
N GLN A 35 -3.77 -3.31 -1.01
CA GLN A 35 -2.59 -4.19 -1.00
C GLN A 35 -1.30 -3.43 -1.30
N ALA A 36 -1.35 -2.46 -2.21
CA ALA A 36 -0.20 -1.59 -2.48
C ALA A 36 0.21 -0.81 -1.22
N ARG A 37 -0.76 -0.21 -0.52
CA ARG A 37 -0.56 0.48 0.77
C ARG A 37 0.06 -0.44 1.83
N LYS A 38 -0.50 -1.64 2.02
CA LYS A 38 -0.01 -2.63 2.99
C LYS A 38 1.42 -3.09 2.69
N ALA A 39 1.74 -3.33 1.43
CA ALA A 39 3.10 -3.72 1.03
C ALA A 39 4.09 -2.57 1.27
N ALA A 40 3.72 -1.34 0.88
CA ALA A 40 4.53 -0.15 1.11
C ALA A 40 4.81 0.10 2.61
N HIS A 41 3.80 -0.04 3.47
CA HIS A 41 3.97 0.07 4.93
C HIS A 41 5.03 -0.90 5.48
N LYS A 42 5.04 -2.15 5.00
CA LYS A 42 6.05 -3.15 5.41
C LYS A 42 7.46 -2.78 4.94
N ILE A 43 7.61 -2.34 3.69
CA ILE A 43 8.90 -1.88 3.15
C ILE A 43 9.44 -0.71 3.99
N ARG A 44 8.58 0.23 4.37
CA ARG A 44 8.96 1.37 5.22
C ARG A 44 9.52 0.92 6.57
N GLY A 45 8.86 -0.05 7.22
CA GLY A 45 9.32 -0.62 8.50
C GLY A 45 10.69 -1.28 8.38
N ILE A 46 10.90 -2.09 7.33
CA ILE A 46 12.21 -2.71 7.05
C ILE A 46 13.27 -1.63 6.77
N ALA A 47 12.98 -0.69 5.87
CA ALA A 47 13.91 0.37 5.50
C ALA A 47 14.32 1.26 6.68
N ALA A 48 13.40 1.52 7.63
CA ALA A 48 13.72 2.24 8.86
C ALA A 48 14.70 1.45 9.75
N SER A 49 14.48 0.14 9.92
CA SER A 49 15.35 -0.75 10.71
C SER A 49 16.76 -0.87 10.15
N PHE A 50 16.94 -0.76 8.83
CA PHE A 50 18.24 -0.85 8.15
C PHE A 50 18.85 0.50 7.78
N ALA A 51 18.34 1.61 8.34
CA ALA A 51 18.84 2.96 8.07
C ALA A 51 18.92 3.31 6.57
N ALA A 52 17.89 2.93 5.81
CA ALA A 52 17.75 3.19 4.38
C ALA A 52 16.73 4.34 4.12
N PRO A 53 17.11 5.61 4.35
CA PRO A 53 16.16 6.72 4.40
C PRO A 53 15.42 6.98 3.08
N ARG A 54 16.08 6.78 1.94
CA ARG A 54 15.46 6.94 0.62
C ARG A 54 14.37 5.88 0.36
N ALA A 55 14.62 4.65 0.77
CA ALA A 55 13.64 3.57 0.64
C ALA A 55 12.45 3.80 1.58
N ALA A 56 12.72 4.27 2.81
CA ALA A 56 11.68 4.61 3.77
C ALA A 56 10.78 5.76 3.27
N ASP A 57 11.36 6.80 2.66
CA ASP A 57 10.58 7.91 2.10
C ASP A 57 9.73 7.48 0.90
N LEU A 58 10.29 6.71 -0.03
CA LEU A 58 9.53 6.19 -1.16
C LEU A 58 8.37 5.31 -0.69
N ALA A 59 8.62 4.41 0.25
CA ALA A 59 7.60 3.54 0.82
C ALA A 59 6.49 4.33 1.53
N ARG A 60 6.84 5.40 2.26
CA ARG A 60 5.86 6.32 2.86
C ARG A 60 4.97 6.98 1.79
N ARG A 61 5.55 7.48 0.70
CA ARG A 61 4.78 8.13 -0.37
C ARG A 61 3.81 7.17 -1.07
N LEU A 62 4.22 5.91 -1.24
CA LEU A 62 3.36 4.86 -1.78
C LEU A 62 2.23 4.50 -0.82
N GLU A 63 2.52 4.43 0.47
CA GLU A 63 1.52 4.22 1.54
C GLU A 63 0.45 5.33 1.52
N GLU A 64 0.88 6.60 1.49
CA GLU A 64 -0.02 7.77 1.42
C GLU A 64 -0.87 7.78 0.14
N ALA A 65 -0.29 7.44 -1.00
CA ALA A 65 -1.03 7.36 -2.26
C ALA A 65 -2.10 6.26 -2.23
N GLY A 66 -1.79 5.08 -1.69
CA GLY A 66 -2.74 3.98 -1.58
C GLY A 66 -3.89 4.30 -0.62
N GLU A 67 -3.61 5.01 0.47
CA GLU A 67 -4.65 5.51 1.39
C GLU A 67 -5.59 6.51 0.72
N ALA A 68 -5.04 7.51 0.01
CA ALA A 68 -5.82 8.50 -0.71
C ALA A 68 -6.71 7.88 -1.80
N ILE A 69 -6.19 6.92 -2.56
CA ILE A 69 -6.96 6.21 -3.59
C ILE A 69 -8.12 5.43 -2.96
N SER A 70 -7.88 4.76 -1.83
CA SER A 70 -8.89 3.98 -1.14
C SER A 70 -10.03 4.85 -0.60
N ASP A 71 -9.70 5.99 0.02
CA ASP A 71 -10.68 6.96 0.52
C ASP A 71 -11.52 7.56 -0.62
N LEU A 72 -10.86 8.04 -1.68
CA LEU A 72 -11.56 8.57 -2.86
C LEU A 72 -12.47 7.52 -3.52
N GLY A 73 -12.04 6.26 -3.57
CA GLY A 73 -12.86 5.15 -4.04
C GLY A 73 -14.14 4.96 -3.21
N ALA A 74 -14.03 5.03 -1.87
CA ALA A 74 -15.18 4.93 -0.97
C ALA A 74 -16.15 6.12 -1.12
N GLN A 75 -15.62 7.33 -1.28
CA GLN A 75 -16.43 8.53 -1.53
C GLN A 75 -17.16 8.46 -2.88
N LEU A 76 -16.49 7.97 -3.93
CA LEU A 76 -17.10 7.77 -5.24
C LEU A 76 -18.25 6.74 -5.18
N ALA A 77 -18.06 5.62 -4.48
CA ALA A 77 -19.10 4.62 -4.27
C ALA A 77 -20.32 5.19 -3.54
N THR A 78 -20.10 6.06 -2.55
CA THR A 78 -21.17 6.78 -1.85
C THR A 78 -21.90 7.74 -2.80
N CYS A 79 -21.15 8.59 -3.50
CA CYS A 79 -21.70 9.57 -4.43
C CYS A 79 -22.55 8.93 -5.55
N THR A 80 -22.04 7.85 -6.15
CA THR A 80 -22.75 7.10 -7.18
C THR A 80 -24.04 6.46 -6.66
N THR A 81 -24.00 5.91 -5.44
CA THR A 81 -25.18 5.32 -4.78
C THR A 81 -26.25 6.37 -4.51
N GLU A 82 -25.88 7.52 -3.96
CA GLU A 82 -26.82 8.62 -3.68
C GLU A 82 -27.42 9.20 -4.97
N THR A 83 -26.59 9.37 -6.01
CA THR A 83 -27.04 9.81 -7.33
C THR A 83 -28.06 8.83 -7.92
N ALA A 84 -27.80 7.52 -7.84
CA ALA A 84 -28.73 6.50 -8.31
C ALA A 84 -30.08 6.52 -7.56
N LYS A 85 -30.06 6.76 -6.24
CA LYS A 85 -31.30 6.92 -5.44
C LYS A 85 -32.12 8.13 -5.87
N LEU A 86 -31.47 9.27 -6.09
CA LEU A 86 -32.13 10.51 -6.52
C LEU A 86 -32.76 10.35 -7.90
N LEU A 87 -32.04 9.76 -8.86
CA LEU A 87 -32.55 9.49 -10.20
C LEU A 87 -33.77 8.55 -10.17
N ARG A 88 -33.73 7.49 -9.34
CA ARG A 88 -34.88 6.60 -9.16
C ARG A 88 -36.08 7.36 -8.59
N LYS A 89 -35.89 8.18 -7.55
CA LYS A 89 -36.99 8.96 -6.95
C LYS A 89 -37.64 9.90 -7.98
N ALA A 90 -36.84 10.54 -8.83
CA ALA A 90 -37.34 11.44 -9.88
C ALA A 90 -38.11 10.71 -11.00
N ALA A 91 -37.83 9.42 -11.23
CA ALA A 91 -38.50 8.63 -12.26
C ALA A 91 -39.88 8.08 -11.85
N VAL A 92 -40.23 8.12 -10.55
CA VAL A 92 -41.53 7.66 -10.02
C VAL A 92 -42.38 8.83 -9.49
N ALA A 93 -41.92 10.07 -9.67
CA ALA A 93 -42.63 11.29 -9.33
C ALA A 93 -43.24 11.91 -10.60
#